data_AF-A0A240SXX7-F1
#
_entry.id   AF-A0A240SXX7-F1
#
_cell.length_a   1.000
_cell.length_b   1.000
_cell.length_c   1.000
_cell.angle_alpha   90.00
_cell.angle_beta   90.00
_cell.angle_gamma   90.00
#
_symmetry.space_group_name_H-M   'P 1'
#
loop_
_entity.id
_entity.type
_entity.pdbx_description
1 polymer ?
#
loop_
_entity_poly.entity_id
_entity_poly.type
_entity_poly.pdbx_seq_one_letter_code
_entity_poly.pdbx_strand_id
1 'polypeptide(L)'
;MKFLALFIVLGVLGIKAHEGRHFFHKAVFIKFIQSQPKVCTDEVGCFQGKYERGLEKPYEAFYGIPYAESPVGKLRFEDPLPHSGWYGYWDASYPRSDCLQRNVYIASQPVVGSEDCLYLNVYRPLLRTSEKLPVIVYIHGGGWFTFSSNPRQYGPEYFMDNGQVILVTLNYRLGILGFLCSGDEAVRGNFGLKDQQMALKWVASNIEAFGGNPDSITLVGQSAGAASTHFHMMNPESQGIKD
;
A
#
# COMPACT_ATOMS: atom_id res chain seq x y z
N MET A 1 -24.01 13.31 57.48
CA MET A 1 -23.25 14.59 57.39
C MET A 1 -23.73 15.41 56.19
N LYS A 2 -23.31 16.67 56.12
CA LYS A 2 -23.53 17.70 55.07
C LYS A 2 -23.34 17.15 53.63
N PHE A 3 -24.16 17.52 52.61
CA PHE A 3 -24.25 18.83 51.90
C PHE A 3 -22.90 19.25 51.26
N LEU A 4 -22.77 19.82 50.05
CA LEU A 4 -23.65 20.20 48.90
C LEU A 4 -22.75 20.06 47.62
N ALA A 5 -23.09 20.18 46.33
CA ALA A 5 -24.12 20.90 45.57
C ALA A 5 -24.44 20.21 44.21
N LEU A 6 -24.54 20.95 43.09
CA LEU A 6 -25.81 21.28 42.41
C LEU A 6 -25.56 21.53 40.90
N PHE A 7 -26.61 21.75 40.09
CA PHE A 7 -26.57 22.10 38.66
C PHE A 7 -26.78 23.62 38.39
N ILE A 8 -26.70 23.99 37.10
CA ILE A 8 -27.23 25.22 36.45
C ILE A 8 -26.35 26.49 36.50
N VAL A 9 -25.78 26.85 35.34
CA VAL A 9 -26.02 28.16 34.70
C VAL A 9 -26.21 27.94 33.19
N LEU A 10 -27.33 28.41 32.63
CA LEU A 10 -27.52 28.62 31.19
C LEU A 10 -27.38 30.12 30.92
N GLY A 11 -26.47 30.52 30.02
CA GLY A 11 -26.01 31.91 29.90
C GLY A 11 -25.75 32.35 28.46
N VAL A 12 -26.83 32.71 27.76
CA VAL A 12 -26.93 33.45 26.48
C VAL A 12 -25.64 34.08 25.94
N LEU A 13 -25.15 33.58 24.80
CA LEU A 13 -24.52 34.36 23.72
C LEU A 13 -24.61 33.58 22.40
N GLY A 14 -24.80 34.29 21.28
CA GLY A 14 -25.19 33.69 19.99
C GLY A 14 -24.04 33.02 19.22
N ILE A 15 -23.67 31.80 19.58
CA ILE A 15 -22.70 30.99 18.82
C ILE A 15 -23.36 30.44 17.55
N LYS A 16 -22.80 30.80 16.38
CA LYS A 16 -23.28 30.36 15.06
C LYS A 16 -23.12 28.85 14.90
N ALA A 17 -24.02 28.20 14.15
CA ALA A 17 -24.03 26.76 13.86
C ALA A 17 -22.82 26.22 13.05
N HIS A 18 -21.73 27.00 12.93
CA HIS A 18 -20.54 26.69 12.16
C HIS A 18 -19.44 26.00 13.00
N GLU A 19 -19.41 26.23 14.31
CA GLU A 19 -18.34 25.68 15.19
C GLU A 19 -18.59 24.21 15.60
N GLY A 20 -19.87 23.79 15.67
CA GLY A 20 -20.25 22.44 16.10
C GLY A 20 -19.60 21.33 15.28
N ARG A 21 -19.42 21.52 13.96
CA ARG A 21 -18.73 20.54 13.09
C ARG A 21 -17.27 20.36 13.49
N HIS A 22 -16.53 21.45 13.74
CA HIS A 22 -15.11 21.35 14.12
C HIS A 22 -14.91 20.64 15.46
N PHE A 23 -15.80 20.85 16.44
CA PHE A 23 -15.71 20.15 17.72
C PHE A 23 -16.03 18.66 17.57
N PHE A 24 -17.05 18.32 16.77
CA PHE A 24 -17.40 16.92 16.47
C PHE A 24 -16.27 16.20 15.72
N HIS A 25 -15.69 16.81 14.69
CA HIS A 25 -14.54 16.25 13.96
C HIS A 25 -13.35 16.02 14.89
N LYS A 26 -12.98 16.97 15.76
CA LYS A 26 -11.89 16.77 16.72
C LYS A 26 -12.17 15.62 17.71
N ALA A 27 -13.38 15.55 18.28
CA ALA A 27 -13.74 14.50 19.22
C ALA A 27 -13.75 13.09 18.58
N VAL A 28 -14.23 12.98 17.34
CA VAL A 28 -14.20 11.75 16.54
C VAL A 28 -12.75 11.35 16.23
N PHE A 29 -11.91 12.29 15.78
CA PHE A 29 -10.49 12.04 15.46
C PHE A 29 -9.70 11.57 16.70
N ILE A 30 -9.97 12.16 17.88
CA ILE A 30 -9.36 11.74 19.15
C ILE A 30 -9.75 10.31 19.53
N LYS A 31 -10.98 9.86 19.21
CA LYS A 31 -11.40 8.47 19.43
C LYS A 31 -10.70 7.49 18.47
N PHE A 32 -10.54 7.85 17.19
CA PHE A 32 -9.84 7.00 16.21
C PHE A 32 -8.39 6.68 16.64
N ILE A 33 -7.69 7.62 17.28
CA ILE A 33 -6.30 7.44 17.72
C ILE A 33 -6.13 6.28 18.73
N GLN A 34 -7.19 5.81 19.42
CA GLN A 34 -7.07 4.77 20.45
C GLN A 34 -7.02 3.32 19.94
N SER A 35 -7.33 3.03 18.67
CA SER A 35 -7.27 1.67 18.12
C SER A 35 -6.86 1.63 16.65
N GLN A 36 -5.65 1.14 16.37
CA GLN A 36 -5.09 1.02 15.03
C GLN A 36 -6.02 0.25 14.07
N PRO A 37 -6.09 0.65 12.78
CA PRO A 37 -6.98 0.03 11.81
C PRO A 37 -6.53 -1.39 11.50
N LYS A 38 -7.50 -2.29 11.31
CA LYS A 38 -7.28 -3.73 11.13
C LYS A 38 -8.06 -4.26 9.95
N VAL A 39 -7.46 -5.23 9.26
CA VAL A 39 -8.04 -5.99 8.15
C VAL A 39 -7.60 -7.44 8.34
N CYS A 40 -8.49 -8.39 8.05
CA CYS A 40 -8.14 -9.82 7.99
C CYS A 40 -8.51 -10.36 6.61
N THR A 41 -7.66 -11.24 6.09
CA THR A 41 -7.83 -11.96 4.83
C THR A 41 -7.86 -13.45 5.14
N ASP A 42 -8.63 -14.21 4.36
CA ASP A 42 -8.77 -15.66 4.58
C ASP A 42 -7.53 -16.44 4.11
N GLU A 43 -6.73 -15.89 3.19
CA GLU A 43 -5.54 -16.55 2.62
C GLU A 43 -4.25 -16.31 3.42
N VAL A 44 -3.93 -15.06 3.78
CA VAL A 44 -2.60 -14.71 4.35
C VAL A 44 -2.65 -14.26 5.82
N GLY A 45 -3.83 -13.94 6.37
CA GLY A 45 -4.03 -13.58 7.78
C GLY A 45 -4.40 -12.12 8.00
N CYS A 46 -4.12 -11.60 9.21
CA CYS A 46 -4.55 -10.26 9.64
C CYS A 46 -3.42 -9.22 9.62
N PHE A 47 -3.79 -7.98 9.31
CA PHE A 47 -2.92 -6.80 9.27
C PHE A 47 -3.35 -5.79 10.33
N GLN A 48 -2.37 -5.14 10.96
CA GLN A 48 -2.58 -3.95 11.77
C GLN A 48 -1.87 -2.76 11.11
N GLY A 49 -2.64 -1.89 10.46
CA GLY A 49 -2.14 -0.69 9.80
C GLY A 49 -2.01 0.49 10.76
N LYS A 50 -2.11 1.70 10.21
CA LYS A 50 -2.03 2.97 10.93
C LYS A 50 -2.97 4.02 10.32
N TYR A 51 -3.50 4.95 11.12
CA TYR A 51 -4.10 6.17 10.57
C TYR A 51 -3.03 7.21 10.25
N GLU A 52 -3.10 7.77 9.05
CA GLU A 52 -2.23 8.84 8.59
C GLU A 52 -3.03 10.11 8.28
N ARG A 53 -2.31 11.22 8.09
CA ARG A 53 -2.87 12.51 7.67
C ARG A 53 -2.64 12.69 6.18
N GLY A 54 -3.72 12.90 5.41
CA GLY A 54 -3.64 13.53 4.09
C GLY A 54 -3.41 15.03 4.21
N LEU A 55 -3.58 15.75 3.11
CA LEU A 55 -3.52 17.22 3.08
C LEU A 55 -4.78 17.83 3.73
N GLU A 56 -5.93 17.18 3.56
CA GLU A 56 -7.23 17.62 4.11
C GLU A 56 -7.91 16.57 5.01
N LYS A 57 -7.82 15.29 4.65
CA LYS A 57 -8.57 14.18 5.25
C LYS A 57 -7.63 13.10 5.83
N PRO A 58 -7.97 12.47 6.97
CA PRO A 58 -7.25 11.28 7.44
C PRO A 58 -7.57 10.06 6.57
N TYR A 59 -6.63 9.12 6.51
CA TYR A 59 -6.77 7.84 5.80
C TYR A 59 -6.18 6.67 6.58
N GLU A 60 -6.53 5.45 6.18
CA GLU A 60 -5.93 4.22 6.72
C GLU A 60 -4.82 3.74 5.78
N ALA A 61 -3.62 3.55 6.30
CA ALA A 61 -2.47 3.02 5.59
C ALA A 61 -2.09 1.64 6.17
N PHE A 62 -1.88 0.68 5.27
CA PHE A 62 -1.33 -0.63 5.58
C PHE A 62 -0.05 -0.80 4.78
N TYR A 63 1.06 -0.40 5.38
CA TYR A 63 2.38 -0.41 4.77
C TYR A 63 3.00 -1.81 4.81
N GLY A 64 3.89 -2.10 3.87
CA GLY A 64 4.84 -3.18 4.07
C GLY A 64 4.25 -4.58 4.18
N ILE A 65 3.16 -4.83 3.46
CA ILE A 65 2.48 -6.13 3.35
C ILE A 65 3.34 -7.04 2.45
N PRO A 66 3.82 -8.20 2.90
CA PRO A 66 4.52 -9.14 2.04
C PRO A 66 3.52 -9.81 1.10
N TYR A 67 3.79 -9.76 -0.21
CA TYR A 67 3.04 -10.51 -1.22
C TYR A 67 3.76 -11.79 -1.66
N ALA A 68 5.05 -11.89 -1.34
CA ALA A 68 5.92 -13.02 -1.67
C ALA A 68 6.89 -13.33 -0.51
N GLU A 69 7.45 -14.53 -0.53
CA GLU A 69 8.60 -14.92 0.30
C GLU A 69 9.84 -14.10 -0.06
N SER A 70 10.72 -13.87 0.92
CA SER A 70 11.90 -13.03 0.76
C SER A 70 12.90 -13.62 -0.26
N PRO A 71 13.28 -12.92 -1.34
CA PRO A 71 14.05 -13.48 -2.46
C PRO A 71 15.56 -13.54 -2.19
N VAL A 72 15.92 -14.01 -0.99
CA VAL A 72 17.28 -14.04 -0.45
C VAL A 72 17.88 -15.44 -0.48
N GLY A 73 19.22 -15.53 -0.47
CA GLY A 73 19.93 -16.79 -0.37
C GLY A 73 19.61 -17.74 -1.53
N LYS A 74 18.82 -18.79 -1.25
CA LYS A 74 18.37 -19.77 -2.27
C LYS A 74 17.27 -19.25 -3.20
N LEU A 75 16.57 -18.17 -2.85
CA LEU A 75 15.52 -17.56 -3.68
C LEU A 75 16.04 -16.36 -4.50
N ARG A 76 17.35 -16.07 -4.42
CA ARG A 76 17.99 -15.05 -5.26
C ARG A 76 18.14 -15.59 -6.69
N PHE A 77 17.62 -14.83 -7.66
CA PHE A 77 17.49 -15.24 -9.07
C PHE A 77 16.52 -16.41 -9.30
N GLU A 78 15.61 -16.66 -8.36
CA GLU A 78 14.46 -17.56 -8.56
C GLU A 78 13.16 -16.77 -8.77
N ASP A 79 12.16 -17.44 -9.35
CA ASP A 79 10.80 -16.89 -9.45
C ASP A 79 10.20 -16.70 -8.05
N PRO A 80 9.39 -15.65 -7.82
CA PRO A 80 8.85 -15.37 -6.50
C PRO A 80 7.88 -16.48 -6.07
N LEU A 81 7.86 -16.79 -4.78
CA LEU A 81 6.94 -17.73 -4.16
C LEU A 81 5.93 -16.95 -3.30
N PRO A 82 4.65 -17.32 -3.25
CA PRO A 82 3.66 -16.61 -2.44
C PRO A 82 3.99 -16.73 -0.96
N HIS A 83 3.85 -15.65 -0.20
CA HIS A 83 4.15 -15.66 1.23
C HIS A 83 3.21 -16.63 1.98
N SER A 84 3.78 -17.45 2.85
CA SER A 84 3.12 -18.52 3.62
C SER A 84 2.12 -18.05 4.71
N GLY A 85 1.63 -16.81 4.63
CA GLY A 85 0.79 -16.16 5.64
C GLY A 85 1.45 -16.02 7.01
N TRP A 86 0.67 -15.74 8.05
CA TRP A 86 1.11 -15.68 9.45
C TRP A 86 -0.06 -15.84 10.43
N TYR A 87 0.26 -16.22 11.68
CA TYR A 87 -0.69 -16.22 12.78
C TYR A 87 -0.70 -14.85 13.50
N GLY A 88 -1.88 -14.38 13.89
CA GLY A 88 -2.05 -13.09 14.56
C GLY A 88 -2.05 -11.91 13.59
N TYR A 89 -1.38 -10.81 13.97
CA TYR A 89 -1.36 -9.57 13.20
C TYR A 89 0.04 -9.25 12.68
N TRP A 90 0.19 -9.12 11.37
CA TRP A 90 1.34 -8.46 10.75
C TRP A 90 1.32 -6.97 11.05
N ASP A 91 2.46 -6.43 11.46
CA ASP A 91 2.61 -4.99 11.70
C ASP A 91 2.81 -4.26 10.36
N ALA A 92 1.72 -3.63 9.90
CA ALA A 92 1.65 -2.84 8.69
C ALA A 92 1.68 -1.33 8.98
N SER A 93 2.19 -0.92 10.14
CA SER A 93 2.16 0.49 10.59
C SER A 93 3.33 1.35 10.09
N TYR A 94 4.31 0.76 9.37
CA TYR A 94 5.48 1.47 8.83
C TYR A 94 5.97 0.91 7.47
N PRO A 95 6.48 1.77 6.56
CA PRO A 95 7.11 1.33 5.31
C PRO A 95 8.28 0.38 5.53
N ARG A 96 8.38 -0.65 4.69
CA ARG A 96 9.51 -1.60 4.63
C ARG A 96 10.63 -1.05 3.75
N SER A 97 11.73 -1.79 3.66
CA SER A 97 12.88 -1.48 2.83
C SER A 97 12.52 -1.30 1.35
N ASP A 98 13.16 -0.32 0.71
CA ASP A 98 13.24 -0.23 -0.75
C ASP A 98 14.04 -1.44 -1.30
N CYS A 99 13.78 -1.91 -2.51
CA CYS A 99 14.61 -2.97 -3.11
C CYS A 99 16.04 -2.51 -3.35
N LEU A 100 17.01 -3.40 -3.15
CA LEU A 100 18.45 -3.12 -3.23
C LEU A 100 18.81 -2.49 -4.59
N GLN A 101 19.29 -1.25 -4.54
CA GLN A 101 19.40 -0.40 -5.72
C GLN A 101 20.51 0.64 -5.58
N ARG A 102 20.84 1.28 -6.70
CA ARG A 102 21.59 2.53 -6.73
C ARG A 102 20.89 3.49 -7.68
N ASN A 103 20.62 4.71 -7.24
CA ASN A 103 19.99 5.71 -8.10
C ASN A 103 20.95 6.14 -9.22
N VAL A 104 20.69 5.66 -10.43
CA VAL A 104 21.52 5.93 -11.62
C VAL A 104 21.34 7.34 -12.19
N TYR A 105 20.26 8.05 -11.82
CA TYR A 105 19.96 9.40 -12.30
C TYR A 105 20.63 10.51 -11.48
N ILE A 106 21.08 10.20 -10.26
CA ILE A 106 21.75 11.15 -9.37
C ILE A 106 23.17 10.62 -9.08
N ALA A 107 24.16 11.26 -9.68
CA ALA A 107 25.56 11.01 -9.38
C ALA A 107 25.85 11.16 -7.87
N SER A 108 26.85 10.43 -7.38
CA SER A 108 27.23 10.25 -5.96
C SER A 108 26.22 9.60 -5.00
N GLN A 109 25.01 9.20 -5.43
CA GLN A 109 24.14 8.38 -4.58
C GLN A 109 24.77 6.99 -4.27
N PRO A 110 24.71 6.53 -3.00
CA PRO A 110 25.21 5.21 -2.60
C PRO A 110 24.25 4.10 -3.04
N VAL A 111 24.64 2.85 -2.76
CA VAL A 111 23.72 1.70 -2.79
C VAL A 111 22.84 1.76 -1.54
N VAL A 112 21.54 1.54 -1.71
CA VAL A 112 20.52 1.58 -0.64
C VAL A 112 19.50 0.45 -0.83
N GLY A 113 18.71 0.17 0.21
CA GLY A 113 17.65 -0.85 0.17
C GLY A 113 18.11 -2.24 0.65
N SER A 114 17.27 -3.24 0.39
CA SER A 114 17.43 -4.63 0.81
C SER A 114 17.03 -5.60 -0.31
N GLU A 115 17.56 -6.83 -0.30
CA GLU A 115 16.99 -7.93 -1.10
C GLU A 115 15.64 -8.38 -0.55
N ASP A 116 15.47 -8.31 0.77
CA ASP A 116 14.18 -8.46 1.45
C ASP A 116 13.33 -7.20 1.22
N CYS A 117 12.55 -7.20 0.13
CA CYS A 117 11.84 -6.02 -0.36
C CYS A 117 10.50 -6.27 -1.06
N LEU A 118 10.02 -7.52 -1.19
CA LEU A 118 8.80 -7.88 -1.92
C LEU A 118 7.51 -7.55 -1.16
N TYR A 119 7.34 -6.25 -0.94
CA TYR A 119 6.28 -5.65 -0.17
C TYR A 119 5.42 -4.71 -1.02
N LEU A 120 4.14 -4.61 -0.66
CA LEU A 120 3.22 -3.60 -1.13
C LEU A 120 2.61 -2.79 0.03
N ASN A 121 2.01 -1.66 -0.29
CA ASN A 121 1.30 -0.79 0.64
C ASN A 121 -0.12 -0.58 0.12
N VAL A 122 -1.13 -0.68 0.99
CA VAL A 122 -2.53 -0.40 0.66
C VAL A 122 -2.98 0.86 1.41
N TYR A 123 -3.51 1.82 0.67
CA TYR A 123 -4.03 3.09 1.19
C TYR A 123 -5.52 3.18 0.88
N ARG A 124 -6.34 3.41 1.91
CA ARG A 124 -7.80 3.53 1.74
C ARG A 124 -8.39 4.73 2.52
N PRO A 125 -9.37 5.46 1.94
CA PRO A 125 -9.99 6.62 2.59
C PRO A 125 -10.69 6.22 3.90
N LEU A 126 -10.63 7.05 4.95
CA LEU A 126 -11.27 6.73 6.23
C LEU A 126 -12.80 6.73 6.15
N LEU A 127 -13.38 7.66 5.38
CA LEU A 127 -14.81 7.72 5.11
C LEU A 127 -15.08 6.94 3.81
N ARG A 128 -15.86 5.86 3.92
CA ARG A 128 -16.27 5.01 2.80
C ARG A 128 -17.80 4.92 2.76
N THR A 129 -18.37 4.69 1.57
CA THR A 129 -19.76 4.24 1.43
C THR A 129 -19.87 2.76 1.84
N SER A 130 -21.07 2.18 1.70
CA SER A 130 -21.27 0.72 1.81
C SER A 130 -20.83 -0.06 0.56
N GLU A 131 -20.26 0.62 -0.44
CA GLU A 131 -19.88 0.05 -1.73
C GLU A 131 -18.37 -0.19 -1.79
N LYS A 132 -17.94 -1.20 -2.56
CA LYS A 132 -16.52 -1.48 -2.81
C LYS A 132 -15.93 -0.37 -3.69
N LEU A 133 -14.78 0.18 -3.32
CA LEU A 133 -14.13 1.25 -4.10
C LEU A 133 -13.29 0.67 -5.26
N PRO A 134 -13.24 1.33 -6.43
CA PRO A 134 -12.27 0.99 -7.48
C PRO A 134 -10.82 1.02 -6.95
N VAL A 135 -9.98 0.17 -7.52
CA VAL A 135 -8.60 -0.05 -7.06
C VAL A 135 -7.62 0.45 -8.12
N ILE A 136 -6.69 1.32 -7.72
CA ILE A 136 -5.54 1.70 -8.56
C ILE A 136 -4.32 0.95 -8.03
N VAL A 137 -3.65 0.18 -8.89
CA VAL A 137 -2.34 -0.40 -8.58
C VAL A 137 -1.26 0.37 -9.33
N TYR A 138 -0.29 0.92 -8.61
CA TYR A 138 0.79 1.72 -9.18
C TYR A 138 2.13 0.97 -9.19
N ILE A 139 2.67 0.74 -10.39
CA ILE A 139 4.04 0.28 -10.62
C ILE A 139 4.95 1.49 -10.83
N HIS A 140 5.96 1.63 -9.97
CA HIS A 140 6.90 2.75 -10.04
C HIS A 140 7.81 2.71 -11.29
N GLY A 141 8.38 3.87 -11.64
CA GLY A 141 9.36 3.99 -12.72
C GLY A 141 10.78 3.65 -12.27
N GLY A 142 11.77 4.35 -12.84
CA GLY A 142 13.18 4.25 -12.44
C GLY A 142 14.04 3.31 -13.27
N GLY A 143 13.64 3.04 -14.52
CA GLY A 143 14.43 2.28 -15.50
C GLY A 143 14.66 0.81 -15.13
N TRP A 144 13.87 0.26 -14.20
CA TRP A 144 14.12 -1.03 -13.52
C TRP A 144 15.42 -1.08 -12.69
N PHE A 145 16.08 0.06 -12.42
CA PHE A 145 17.32 0.13 -11.61
C PHE A 145 17.18 0.85 -10.26
N THR A 146 16.15 1.68 -10.08
CA THR A 146 15.95 2.49 -8.87
C THR A 146 14.47 2.85 -8.67
N PHE A 147 14.17 3.63 -7.63
CA PHE A 147 12.85 3.96 -7.08
C PHE A 147 12.20 2.80 -6.35
N SER A 148 11.08 3.06 -5.67
CA SER A 148 10.36 2.10 -4.82
C SER A 148 8.91 2.53 -4.60
N SER A 149 8.15 1.74 -3.84
CA SER A 149 6.77 2.03 -3.41
C SER A 149 6.66 3.02 -2.23
N ASN A 150 7.78 3.55 -1.74
CA ASN A 150 7.88 4.32 -0.50
C ASN A 150 6.99 5.58 -0.53
N PRO A 151 6.16 5.84 0.51
CA PRO A 151 5.26 7.00 0.52
C PRO A 151 6.00 8.34 0.46
N ARG A 152 7.28 8.41 0.86
CA ARG A 152 8.11 9.61 0.71
C ARG A 152 8.47 9.94 -0.75
N GLN A 153 8.28 8.99 -1.67
CA GLN A 153 8.52 9.15 -3.09
C GLN A 153 7.22 9.17 -3.91
N TYR A 154 6.26 8.29 -3.58
CA TYR A 154 4.95 8.22 -4.20
C TYR A 154 3.87 8.21 -3.11
N GLY A 155 3.57 9.40 -2.58
CA GLY A 155 2.59 9.60 -1.53
C GLY A 155 1.14 9.41 -2.02
N PRO A 156 0.23 8.87 -1.18
CA PRO A 156 -1.15 8.57 -1.56
C PRO A 156 -2.11 9.77 -1.42
N GLU A 157 -1.65 10.91 -0.90
CA GLU A 157 -2.49 11.90 -0.22
C GLU A 157 -3.62 12.43 -1.12
N TYR A 158 -3.32 12.83 -2.36
CA TYR A 158 -4.33 13.35 -3.30
C TYR A 158 -5.46 12.35 -3.61
N PHE A 159 -5.17 11.04 -3.66
CA PHE A 159 -6.20 10.01 -3.86
C PHE A 159 -7.05 9.82 -2.61
N MET A 160 -6.43 9.90 -1.43
CA MET A 160 -7.09 9.76 -0.13
C MET A 160 -7.94 11.00 0.23
N ASP A 161 -7.46 12.19 -0.14
CA ASP A 161 -8.16 13.46 0.00
C ASP A 161 -9.32 13.59 -1.00
N ASN A 162 -9.25 12.99 -2.20
CA ASN A 162 -10.45 12.79 -3.02
C ASN A 162 -11.42 11.83 -2.29
N GLY A 163 -10.96 10.60 -2.01
CA GLY A 163 -11.70 9.61 -1.24
C GLY A 163 -12.49 8.58 -2.08
N GLN A 164 -12.21 8.49 -3.38
CA GLN A 164 -12.99 7.68 -4.34
C GLN A 164 -12.35 6.33 -4.72
N VAL A 165 -11.10 6.06 -4.35
CA VAL A 165 -10.35 4.86 -4.75
C VAL A 165 -9.53 4.30 -3.58
N ILE A 166 -9.18 3.01 -3.67
CA ILE A 166 -8.05 2.44 -2.94
C ILE A 166 -6.81 2.53 -3.83
N LEU A 167 -5.68 2.94 -3.26
CA LEU A 167 -4.39 2.93 -3.93
C LEU A 167 -3.51 1.81 -3.37
N VAL A 168 -2.89 1.03 -4.26
CA VAL A 168 -1.85 0.06 -3.93
C VAL A 168 -0.53 0.51 -4.58
N THR A 169 0.55 0.58 -3.82
CA THR A 169 1.92 0.77 -4.35
C THR A 169 2.77 -0.45 -4.04
N LEU A 170 3.59 -0.94 -4.98
CA LEU A 170 4.37 -2.17 -4.79
C LEU A 170 5.84 -2.01 -5.20
N ASN A 171 6.73 -2.60 -4.41
CA ASN A 171 8.12 -2.85 -4.79
C ASN A 171 8.20 -4.07 -5.73
N TYR A 172 9.28 -4.19 -6.50
CA TYR A 172 9.67 -5.38 -7.26
C TYR A 172 11.21 -5.40 -7.42
N ARG A 173 11.84 -6.57 -7.63
CA ARG A 173 13.31 -6.65 -7.72
C ARG A 173 13.88 -5.79 -8.85
N LEU A 174 15.02 -5.16 -8.59
CA LEU A 174 15.66 -4.17 -9.48
C LEU A 174 17.04 -4.62 -9.95
N GLY A 175 17.50 -4.02 -11.05
CA GLY A 175 18.81 -4.24 -11.66
C GLY A 175 19.08 -5.72 -11.91
N ILE A 176 20.30 -6.16 -11.59
CA ILE A 176 20.71 -7.56 -11.76
C ILE A 176 19.82 -8.53 -10.99
N LEU A 177 19.31 -8.16 -9.80
CA LEU A 177 18.47 -9.04 -8.97
C LEU A 177 17.09 -9.29 -9.58
N GLY A 178 16.54 -8.34 -10.33
CA GLY A 178 15.26 -8.48 -11.02
C GLY A 178 15.37 -8.97 -12.46
N PHE A 179 16.50 -8.71 -13.13
CA PHE A 179 16.59 -8.76 -14.61
C PHE A 179 17.86 -9.42 -15.16
N LEU A 180 18.68 -10.10 -14.33
CA LEU A 180 19.70 -11.00 -14.85
C LEU A 180 19.04 -12.12 -15.68
N CYS A 181 19.59 -12.40 -16.86
CA CYS A 181 19.24 -13.55 -17.66
C CYS A 181 20.52 -14.14 -18.24
N SER A 182 20.68 -15.47 -18.19
CA SER A 182 21.83 -16.19 -18.76
C SER A 182 21.67 -16.49 -20.26
N GLY A 183 20.43 -16.47 -20.76
CA GLY A 183 20.09 -16.98 -22.09
C GLY A 183 19.86 -18.50 -22.13
N ASP A 184 19.94 -19.17 -20.98
CA ASP A 184 19.62 -20.59 -20.79
C ASP A 184 18.64 -20.78 -19.61
N GLU A 185 18.38 -22.03 -19.22
CA GLU A 185 17.45 -22.31 -18.12
C GLU A 185 18.00 -22.01 -16.71
N ALA A 186 19.30 -21.77 -16.55
CA ALA A 186 19.89 -21.58 -15.22
C ALA A 186 19.54 -20.23 -14.59
N VAL A 187 19.32 -19.18 -15.40
CA VAL A 187 18.79 -17.89 -14.95
C VAL A 187 17.81 -17.36 -15.99
N ARG A 188 16.54 -17.76 -15.87
CA ARG A 188 15.46 -17.47 -16.84
C ARG A 188 15.07 -15.98 -16.94
N GLY A 189 15.41 -15.18 -15.92
CA GLY A 189 15.19 -13.74 -15.91
C GLY A 189 13.74 -13.28 -15.78
N ASN A 190 13.55 -11.96 -15.99
CA ASN A 190 12.29 -11.24 -15.80
C ASN A 190 11.67 -11.38 -14.39
N PHE A 191 12.48 -11.72 -13.37
CA PHE A 191 12.05 -11.89 -11.98
C PHE A 191 11.29 -10.66 -11.47
N GLY A 192 11.73 -9.44 -11.78
CA GLY A 192 11.03 -8.21 -11.42
C GLY A 192 9.64 -8.05 -12.05
N LEU A 193 9.37 -8.65 -13.22
CA LEU A 193 8.01 -8.68 -13.81
C LEU A 193 7.14 -9.77 -13.17
N LYS A 194 7.76 -10.88 -12.75
CA LYS A 194 7.08 -11.96 -12.00
C LYS A 194 6.72 -11.52 -10.58
N ASP A 195 7.57 -10.70 -9.96
CA ASP A 195 7.30 -10.03 -8.68
C ASP A 195 6.05 -9.15 -8.79
N GLN A 196 5.98 -8.29 -9.82
CA GLN A 196 4.81 -7.47 -10.13
C GLN A 196 3.57 -8.36 -10.38
N GLN A 197 3.70 -9.44 -11.16
CA GLN A 197 2.61 -10.39 -11.40
C GLN A 197 2.10 -11.03 -10.10
N MET A 198 2.99 -11.37 -9.16
CA MET A 198 2.61 -11.94 -7.86
C MET A 198 1.94 -10.90 -6.96
N ALA A 199 2.42 -9.66 -6.93
CA ALA A 199 1.74 -8.56 -6.26
C ALA A 199 0.32 -8.32 -6.81
N LEU A 200 0.15 -8.43 -8.14
CA LEU A 200 -1.15 -8.26 -8.80
C LEU A 200 -2.11 -9.43 -8.50
N LYS A 201 -1.60 -10.67 -8.47
CA LYS A 201 -2.35 -11.85 -7.98
C LYS A 201 -2.77 -11.67 -6.51
N TRP A 202 -1.87 -11.18 -5.65
CA TRP A 202 -2.18 -10.87 -4.25
C TRP A 202 -3.30 -9.83 -4.13
N VAL A 203 -3.24 -8.74 -4.90
CA VAL A 203 -4.28 -7.70 -4.90
C VAL A 203 -5.63 -8.28 -5.32
N ALA A 204 -5.68 -9.06 -6.40
CA ALA A 204 -6.92 -9.67 -6.89
C ALA A 204 -7.60 -10.56 -5.82
N SER A 205 -6.84 -11.40 -5.11
CA SER A 205 -7.39 -12.23 -4.02
C SER A 205 -7.77 -11.44 -2.75
N ASN A 206 -7.02 -10.39 -2.39
CA ASN A 206 -7.07 -9.84 -1.03
C ASN A 206 -7.72 -8.45 -0.90
N ILE A 207 -7.86 -7.67 -1.98
CA ILE A 207 -8.24 -6.25 -1.88
C ILE A 207 -9.70 -6.03 -1.42
N GLU A 208 -10.56 -7.03 -1.56
CA GLU A 208 -11.94 -7.01 -1.02
C GLU A 208 -11.96 -6.83 0.50
N ALA A 209 -11.06 -7.49 1.24
CA ALA A 209 -10.94 -7.32 2.69
C ALA A 209 -10.53 -5.87 3.08
N PHE A 210 -9.86 -5.17 2.17
CA PHE A 210 -9.54 -3.75 2.33
C PHE A 210 -10.70 -2.82 1.93
N GLY A 211 -11.79 -3.34 1.35
CA GLY A 211 -12.94 -2.58 0.85
C GLY A 211 -12.81 -2.17 -0.62
N GLY A 212 -11.90 -2.78 -1.37
CA GLY A 212 -11.73 -2.57 -2.81
C GLY A 212 -12.63 -3.48 -3.62
N ASN A 213 -12.88 -3.13 -4.88
CA ASN A 213 -13.58 -3.98 -5.83
C ASN A 213 -12.57 -4.84 -6.60
N PRO A 214 -12.56 -6.19 -6.44
CA PRO A 214 -11.66 -7.05 -7.21
C PRO A 214 -12.03 -7.08 -8.71
N ASP A 215 -13.28 -6.78 -9.05
CA ASP A 215 -13.77 -6.67 -10.44
C ASP A 215 -13.64 -5.24 -11.00
N SER A 216 -12.76 -4.39 -10.45
CA SER A 216 -12.38 -3.11 -11.08
C SER A 216 -11.02 -2.63 -10.56
N ILE A 217 -9.96 -3.15 -11.19
CA ILE A 217 -8.55 -2.92 -10.80
C ILE A 217 -7.80 -2.27 -11.97
N THR A 218 -7.58 -0.96 -11.91
CA THR A 218 -6.81 -0.23 -12.92
C THR A 218 -5.31 -0.29 -12.64
N LEU A 219 -4.54 -0.83 -13.58
CA LEU A 219 -3.08 -0.86 -13.49
C LEU A 219 -2.45 0.41 -14.10
N VAL A 220 -1.67 1.14 -13.31
CA VAL A 220 -1.05 2.42 -13.68
C VAL A 220 0.46 2.35 -13.46
N GLY A 221 1.23 3.03 -14.31
CA GLY A 221 2.68 3.12 -14.14
C GLY A 221 3.31 4.31 -14.87
N GLN A 222 4.57 4.58 -14.58
CA GLN A 222 5.34 5.68 -15.18
C GLN A 222 6.71 5.16 -15.68
N SER A 223 7.15 5.59 -16.86
CA SER A 223 8.43 5.15 -17.47
C SER A 223 8.53 3.60 -17.52
N ALA A 224 9.52 2.99 -16.87
CA ALA A 224 9.65 1.54 -16.71
C ALA A 224 8.40 0.87 -16.10
N GLY A 225 7.68 1.57 -15.21
CA GLY A 225 6.39 1.11 -14.68
C GLY A 225 5.29 1.09 -15.74
N ALA A 226 5.26 2.06 -16.65
CA ALA A 226 4.30 2.07 -17.77
C ALA A 226 4.62 0.97 -18.81
N ALA A 227 5.90 0.72 -19.07
CA ALA A 227 6.33 -0.44 -19.86
C ALA A 227 5.96 -1.76 -19.17
N SER A 228 6.05 -1.82 -17.84
CA SER A 228 5.61 -2.97 -17.03
C SER A 228 4.08 -3.17 -17.11
N THR A 229 3.28 -2.11 -16.99
CA THR A 229 1.83 -2.13 -17.25
C THR A 229 1.53 -2.72 -18.63
N HIS A 230 2.23 -2.27 -19.68
CA HIS A 230 2.04 -2.80 -21.04
C HIS A 230 2.47 -4.27 -21.18
N PHE A 231 3.54 -4.71 -20.50
CA PHE A 231 3.90 -6.14 -20.45
C PHE A 231 2.83 -6.99 -19.75
N HIS A 232 2.17 -6.48 -18.71
CA HIS A 232 1.04 -7.17 -18.08
C HIS A 232 -0.19 -7.23 -18.99
N MET A 233 -0.52 -6.18 -19.73
CA MET A 233 -1.61 -6.22 -20.73
C MET A 233 -1.39 -7.29 -21.82
N MET A 234 -0.13 -7.56 -22.17
CA MET A 234 0.24 -8.59 -23.15
C MET A 234 0.40 -10.01 -22.56
N ASN A 235 0.46 -10.16 -21.23
CA ASN A 235 0.67 -11.46 -20.58
C ASN A 235 -0.68 -12.12 -20.24
N PRO A 236 -1.03 -13.29 -20.83
CA PRO A 236 -2.27 -14.00 -20.50
C PRO A 236 -2.41 -14.33 -19.00
N GLU A 237 -1.31 -14.63 -18.31
CA GLU A 237 -1.32 -14.90 -16.87
C GLU A 237 -1.45 -13.63 -15.99
N SER A 238 -1.63 -12.46 -16.58
CA SER A 238 -2.00 -11.22 -15.89
C SER A 238 -3.46 -10.82 -16.14
N GLN A 239 -4.19 -11.51 -17.03
CA GLN A 239 -5.61 -11.25 -17.36
C GLN A 239 -6.61 -11.66 -16.25
N GLY A 240 -6.12 -12.06 -15.08
CA GLY A 240 -6.92 -12.13 -13.86
C GLY A 240 -7.31 -10.74 -13.32
N ILE A 241 -6.57 -9.71 -13.72
CA ILE A 241 -6.91 -8.29 -13.51
C ILE A 241 -7.93 -7.93 -14.59
N LYS A 242 -9.11 -7.46 -14.19
CA LYS A 242 -10.17 -7.00 -15.10
C LYS A 242 -10.47 -5.53 -14.84
N ASP A 243 -10.70 -4.80 -15.94
CA ASP A 243 -11.13 -3.39 -15.96
C ASP A 243 -12.62 -3.24 -15.57
#